data_AF-A0A7Z9FDL9-F1
#
_entry.id   AF-A0A7Z9FDL9-F1
#
_cell.length_a   1.000
_cell.length_b   1.000
_cell.length_c   1.000
_cell.angle_alpha   90.00
_cell.angle_beta   90.00
_cell.angle_gamma   90.00
#
_symmetry.space_group_name_H-M   'P 1'
#
loop_
_entity.id
_entity.type
_entity.pdbx_description
1 polymer ?
#
loop_
_entity_poly.entity_id
_entity_poly.type
_entity_poly.pdbx_seq_one_letter_code
_entity_poly.pdbx_strand_id
1 'polypeptide(L)' 'ANAGKKVLMLADGNGEYSSALGLELDARSFGMGVRGQRFSLIVNDGVVTQINIEPSGEFGVSSAEVALEQLP' A
#
# COMPACT_ATOMS: atom_id res chain seq x y z
N ALA A 1 -15.77 -5.36 9.30
CA ALA A 1 -14.56 -5.63 8.51
C ALA A 1 -14.02 -7.01 8.90
N ASN A 2 -13.73 -7.88 7.93
CA ASN A 2 -13.45 -9.31 8.16
C ASN A 2 -11.96 -9.63 8.46
N ALA A 3 -11.13 -8.61 8.73
CA ALA A 3 -9.69 -8.75 8.93
C ALA A 3 -9.28 -9.23 10.34
N GLY A 4 -10.24 -9.36 11.26
CA GLY A 4 -10.01 -9.80 12.64
C GLY A 4 -9.07 -8.87 13.42
N LYS A 5 -8.27 -9.45 14.33
CA LYS A 5 -7.28 -8.72 15.14
C LYS A 5 -5.85 -8.77 14.58
N LYS A 6 -5.62 -9.52 13.50
CA LYS A 6 -4.28 -9.75 12.93
C LYS A 6 -3.81 -8.60 12.04
N VAL A 7 -4.75 -7.83 11.49
CA VAL A 7 -4.47 -6.70 10.59
C VAL A 7 -5.21 -5.48 11.14
N LEU A 8 -4.46 -4.42 11.42
CA LEU A 8 -5.03 -3.12 11.74
C LEU A 8 -5.41 -2.42 10.43
N MET A 9 -6.70 -2.15 10.24
CA MET A 9 -7.19 -1.43 9.07
C MET A 9 -7.07 0.07 9.31
N LEU A 10 -6.13 0.73 8.64
CA LEU A 10 -5.94 2.19 8.70
C LEU A 10 -6.64 2.87 7.53
N ALA A 11 -7.37 3.95 7.80
CA ALA A 11 -8.10 4.72 6.79
C ALA A 11 -7.33 5.99 6.42
N ASP A 12 -7.00 6.15 5.14
CA ASP A 12 -6.48 7.38 4.53
C ASP A 12 -7.58 8.06 3.72
N GLY A 13 -8.62 8.54 4.39
CA GLY A 13 -9.85 9.03 3.74
C GLY A 13 -9.66 10.28 2.89
N ASN A 14 -8.70 11.14 3.27
CA ASN A 14 -8.33 12.34 2.51
C ASN A 14 -7.26 12.06 1.45
N GLY A 15 -6.64 10.88 1.45
CA GLY A 15 -5.54 10.55 0.54
C GLY A 15 -4.21 11.23 0.87
N GLU A 16 -4.09 11.90 2.02
CA GLU A 16 -2.91 12.67 2.41
C GLU A 16 -1.67 11.79 2.56
N TYR A 17 -1.84 10.57 3.11
CA TYR A 17 -0.72 9.64 3.26
C TYR A 17 -0.25 9.13 1.90
N SER A 18 -1.18 8.71 1.04
CA SER A 18 -0.87 8.25 -0.31
C SER A 18 -0.21 9.34 -1.16
N SER A 19 -0.66 10.59 -1.03
CA SER A 19 -0.09 11.78 -1.67
C SER A 19 1.32 12.09 -1.17
N ALA A 20 1.54 12.07 0.15
CA ALA A 20 2.84 12.32 0.75
C ALA A 20 3.90 11.29 0.30
N LEU A 21 3.49 10.06 -0.03
CA LEU A 21 4.36 9.02 -0.58
C LEU A 21 4.55 9.12 -2.10
N GLY A 22 3.82 10.00 -2.80
CA GLY A 22 3.80 10.06 -4.26
C GLY A 22 3.15 8.83 -4.92
N LEU A 23 2.28 8.12 -4.18
CA LEU A 23 1.65 6.87 -4.60
C LEU A 23 0.18 7.07 -4.99
N GLU A 24 -0.19 8.26 -5.47
CA GLU A 24 -1.53 8.53 -5.97
C GLU A 24 -1.80 7.79 -7.28
N LEU A 25 -3.06 7.43 -7.48
CA LEU A 25 -3.61 6.81 -8.67
C LEU A 25 -4.91 7.52 -9.03
N ASP A 26 -4.99 8.10 -10.22
CA ASP A 26 -6.26 8.58 -10.75
C ASP A 26 -7.07 7.39 -11.28
N ALA A 27 -8.09 7.00 -10.52
CA ALA A 27 -9.01 5.92 -10.86
C ALA A 27 -10.44 6.44 -11.15
N ARG A 28 -10.57 7.71 -11.58
CA ARG A 28 -11.88 8.32 -11.91
C ARG A 28 -12.57 7.61 -13.08
N SER A 29 -11.81 7.09 -14.04
CA SER A 29 -12.35 6.29 -15.16
C SER A 29 -13.08 5.03 -14.70
N PHE A 30 -12.76 4.51 -13.51
CA PHE A 30 -13.41 3.37 -12.87
C PHE A 30 -14.46 3.80 -11.82
N GLY A 31 -14.81 5.09 -11.74
CA GLY A 31 -15.76 5.63 -10.76
C GLY A 31 -15.26 5.64 -9.32
N MET A 32 -13.94 5.51 -9.10
CA MET A 32 -13.35 5.35 -7.77
C MET A 32 -12.74 6.62 -7.17
N GLY A 33 -12.61 7.68 -7.96
CA GLY A 33 -11.90 8.91 -7.56
C GLY A 33 -10.37 8.75 -7.59
N VAL A 34 -9.67 9.55 -6.81
CA VAL A 34 -8.23 9.38 -6.55
C VAL A 34 -8.05 8.29 -5.48
N ARG A 35 -7.11 7.38 -5.70
CA ARG A 35 -6.78 6.25 -4.81
C ARG A 35 -5.27 6.20 -4.57
N GLY A 36 -4.84 5.35 -3.65
CA GLY A 36 -3.45 4.91 -3.58
C GLY A 36 -3.18 3.79 -4.59
N GLN A 37 -1.98 3.75 -5.15
CA GLN A 37 -1.43 2.60 -5.87
C GLN A 37 -1.34 1.39 -4.93
N ARG A 38 -1.17 0.18 -5.49
CA ARG A 38 -0.95 -1.02 -4.69
C ARG A 38 0.54 -1.11 -4.34
N PHE A 39 0.86 -1.21 -3.06
CA PHE A 39 2.22 -1.31 -2.57
C PHE A 39 2.31 -2.06 -1.24
N SER A 40 3.52 -2.46 -0.86
CA SER A 40 3.88 -2.88 0.51
C SER A 40 5.13 -2.13 0.98
N LEU A 41 5.21 -1.86 2.28
CA LEU A 41 6.37 -1.24 2.93
C LEU A 41 6.79 -2.09 4.13
N ILE A 42 8.09 -2.22 4.34
CA ILE A 42 8.66 -2.64 5.63
C ILE A 42 9.21 -1.38 6.28
N VAL A 43 8.74 -1.10 7.50
CA VAL A 43 9.08 0.12 8.24
C VAL A 43 9.67 -0.28 9.58
N ASN A 44 10.86 0.21 9.88
CA ASN A 44 11.53 0.04 11.17
C ASN A 44 11.76 1.42 11.81
N ASP A 45 11.20 1.65 12.99
CA ASP A 45 11.31 2.93 13.73
C ASP A 45 11.04 4.18 12.87
N GLY A 46 9.97 4.13 12.07
CA GLY A 46 9.56 5.23 11.19
C GLY A 46 10.40 5.39 9.92
N VAL A 47 11.40 4.54 9.70
CA VAL A 47 12.23 4.52 8.49
C VAL A 47 11.77 3.37 7.59
N VAL A 48 11.49 3.66 6.32
CA VAL A 48 11.19 2.65 5.31
C VAL A 48 12.47 1.89 4.95
N THR A 49 12.50 0.58 5.18
CA THR A 49 13.64 -0.29 4.85
C THR A 49 13.45 -1.06 3.56
N GLN A 50 12.19 -1.31 3.16
CA GLN A 50 11.83 -1.91 1.87
C GLN A 50 10.56 -1.28 1.32
N ILE A 51 10.50 -1.15 0.00
CA ILE A 51 9.35 -0.63 -0.74
C ILE A 51 9.10 -1.48 -1.98
N ASN A 52 7.87 -1.98 -2.13
CA ASN A 52 7.44 -2.74 -3.30
C ASN A 52 6.20 -2.07 -3.89
N ILE A 53 6.35 -1.41 -5.04
CA ILE A 53 5.24 -0.74 -5.75
C ILE A 53 4.87 -1.60 -6.94
N GLU A 54 3.58 -1.88 -7.10
CA GLU A 54 3.10 -2.67 -8.23
C GLU A 54 3.06 -1.83 -9.50
N PRO A 55 3.42 -2.41 -10.66
CA PRO A 55 3.05 -1.86 -11.95
C PRO A 55 1.52 -1.72 -12.07
N SER A 56 1.08 -0.80 -12.91
CA SER A 56 -0.36 -0.52 -13.10
C SER A 56 -1.12 -1.76 -13.54
N GLY A 57 -2.07 -2.21 -12.72
CA GLY A 57 -2.93 -3.36 -13.00
C GLY A 57 -2.34 -4.72 -12.62
N GLU A 58 -1.14 -4.75 -12.03
CA GLU A 58 -0.47 -5.98 -11.62
C GLU A 58 -0.61 -6.27 -10.12
N PHE A 59 -0.23 -7.51 -9.76
CA PHE A 59 -0.07 -7.96 -8.39
C PHE A 59 1.00 -9.06 -8.32
N GLY A 60 2.01 -8.84 -7.48
CA GLY A 60 3.04 -9.82 -7.16
C GLY A 60 4.01 -9.29 -6.10
N VAL A 61 4.67 -8.17 -6.36
CA VAL A 61 5.75 -7.65 -5.50
C VAL A 61 5.25 -7.13 -4.15
N SER A 62 3.97 -6.75 -4.05
CA SER A 62 3.35 -6.27 -2.81
C SER A 62 2.71 -7.38 -1.96
N SER A 63 2.89 -8.65 -2.33
CA SER A 63 2.33 -9.79 -1.58
C SER A 63 2.91 -9.94 -0.18
N ALA A 64 2.19 -10.64 0.70
CA ALA A 64 2.64 -10.91 2.06
C ALA A 64 3.82 -11.88 2.07
N GLU A 65 3.86 -12.81 1.12
CA GLU A 65 4.95 -13.76 0.90
C GLU A 65 6.25 -13.03 0.56
N VAL A 66 6.23 -12.10 -0.39
CA VAL A 66 7.41 -11.27 -0.72
C VAL A 66 7.85 -10.42 0.47
N ALA A 67 6.91 -9.84 1.22
CA ALA A 67 7.25 -9.08 2.42
C ALA A 67 7.93 -9.96 3.49
N LEU A 68 7.48 -11.21 3.66
CA LEU A 68 8.05 -12.14 4.64
C LEU A 68 9.49 -12.54 4.27
N GLU A 69 9.77 -12.74 2.98
CA GLU A 69 11.12 -13.06 2.48
C GLU A 69 12.11 -11.90 2.65
N GLN A 70 11.62 -10.66 2.75
CA GLN A 70 12.41 -9.45 2.90
C GLN A 70 12.63 -9.04 4.37
N LEU A 71 12.02 -9.74 5.33
CA LEU A 71 12.25 -9.47 6.75
C LEU A 71 13.66 -9.90 7.18
N PRO A 72 14.31 -9.16 8.09
CA PRO A 72 15.62 -9.50 8.63
C PRO A 72 15.60 -10.76 9.52
#